data_AF-A0A5N5SV54-F1
#
_entry.id   AF-A0A5N5SV54-F1
#
_cell.length_a   1.000
_cell.length_b   1.000
_cell.length_c   1.000
_cell.angle_alpha   90.00
_cell.angle_beta   90.00
_cell.angle_gamma   90.00
#
_symmetry.space_group_name_H-M   'P 1'
#
loop_
_entity.id
_entity.type
_entity.pdbx_description
1 polymer ?
#
loop_
_entity_poly.entity_id
_entity_poly.type
_entity_poly.pdbx_seq_one_letter_code
_entity_poly.pdbx_strand_id
1 'polypeptide(L)'
;MKFIIETIFSARLYALQSALKIDKKSPEAKALLISLMDWLETFKKNNDKNESVTSDVAGQAVVENEAHKVFTKADSDDRASVFNKNVVKMFYTAGVLFDIIEVFGELTEEIAAQRKYAKWKATYIHKCLKSGETPVPGPVGSEYMFEFGTGNQDYETENTNNPSISVLPPISKPDDVVGFSGLDNNTYSHPQTSQSINNSDLPSNPEVRPSPAPTSATGVILTPECYSKAQKYCKYASSSMDYEDSATAIGYLTKALNLLTLGREN
;
A
#
# COMPACT_ATOMS: atom_id res chain seq x y z
N MET A 1 -3.37 7.31 24.49
CA MET A 1 -3.99 6.17 25.20
C MET A 1 -5.48 6.01 24.86
N LYS A 2 -6.35 7.01 25.07
CA LYS A 2 -7.80 6.93 24.70
C LYS A 2 -8.06 6.42 23.26
N PHE A 3 -7.49 7.05 22.24
CA PHE A 3 -7.66 6.64 20.83
C PHE A 3 -7.37 5.15 20.57
N ILE A 4 -6.36 4.57 21.23
CA ILE A 4 -6.00 3.15 21.08
C ILE A 4 -7.11 2.25 21.64
N ILE A 5 -7.74 2.65 22.75
CA ILE A 5 -8.85 1.94 23.40
C ILE A 5 -10.08 1.94 22.48
N GLU A 6 -10.37 3.07 21.83
CA GLU A 6 -11.50 3.25 20.91
C GLU A 6 -11.33 2.47 19.60
N THR A 7 -10.13 2.52 19.01
CA THR A 7 -9.81 1.74 17.80
C THR A 7 -9.81 0.24 18.06
N ILE A 8 -9.32 -0.23 19.22
CA ILE A 8 -9.34 -1.65 19.60
C ILE A 8 -10.77 -2.18 19.75
N PHE A 9 -11.70 -1.38 20.29
CA PHE A 9 -13.11 -1.76 20.40
C PHE A 9 -13.73 -1.96 19.01
N SER A 10 -13.60 -0.96 18.14
CA SER A 10 -14.15 -0.98 16.78
C SER A 10 -13.54 -2.11 15.93
N ALA A 11 -12.22 -2.34 16.05
CA ALA A 11 -11.54 -3.45 15.38
C ALA A 11 -12.04 -4.84 15.85
N ARG A 12 -12.35 -4.99 17.14
CA ARG A 12 -12.92 -6.23 17.70
C ARG A 12 -14.38 -6.43 17.32
N LEU A 13 -15.16 -5.36 17.21
CA LEU A 13 -16.51 -5.39 16.66
C LEU A 13 -16.50 -5.80 15.18
N TYR A 14 -15.56 -5.27 14.38
CA TYR A 14 -15.35 -5.67 12.98
C TYR A 14 -14.96 -7.14 12.86
N ALA A 15 -14.03 -7.61 13.70
CA ALA A 15 -13.64 -9.01 13.74
C ALA A 15 -14.82 -9.92 14.10
N LEU A 16 -15.67 -9.54 15.05
CA LEU A 16 -16.88 -10.28 15.42
C LEU A 16 -17.88 -10.35 14.25
N GLN A 17 -18.22 -9.20 13.65
CA GLN A 17 -19.15 -9.15 12.51
C GLN A 17 -18.61 -9.96 11.31
N SER A 18 -17.31 -9.89 11.04
CA SER A 18 -16.66 -10.63 9.97
C SER A 18 -16.63 -12.14 10.24
N ALA A 19 -16.27 -12.56 11.44
CA ALA A 19 -16.28 -13.98 11.83
C ALA A 19 -17.70 -14.58 11.75
N LEU A 20 -18.74 -13.84 12.14
CA LEU A 20 -20.15 -14.25 12.02
C LEU A 20 -20.64 -14.39 10.56
N LYS A 21 -19.98 -13.74 9.60
CA LYS A 21 -20.18 -13.95 8.15
C LYS A 21 -19.48 -15.23 7.66
N ILE A 22 -18.36 -15.62 8.28
CA ILE A 22 -17.51 -16.77 7.88
C ILE A 22 -17.99 -18.09 8.49
N ASP A 23 -17.93 -18.25 9.80
CA ASP A 23 -18.47 -19.43 10.50
C ASP A 23 -19.06 -19.07 11.87
N LYS A 24 -20.26 -19.59 12.11
CA LYS A 24 -21.04 -19.49 13.36
C LYS A 24 -21.64 -20.84 13.78
N LYS A 25 -21.15 -21.93 13.19
CA LYS A 25 -21.64 -23.31 13.38
C LYS A 25 -20.63 -24.17 14.13
N SER A 26 -19.33 -24.10 13.82
CA SER A 26 -18.30 -24.88 14.52
C SER A 26 -18.31 -24.62 16.03
N PRO A 27 -18.10 -25.64 16.89
CA PRO A 27 -17.94 -25.46 18.33
C PRO A 27 -16.78 -24.51 18.68
N GLU A 28 -15.67 -24.60 17.95
CA GLU A 28 -14.46 -23.79 18.19
C GLU A 28 -14.69 -22.32 17.81
N ALA A 29 -15.30 -22.08 16.64
CA ALA A 29 -15.70 -20.75 16.22
C ALA A 29 -16.70 -20.13 17.22
N LYS A 30 -17.69 -20.89 17.70
CA LYS A 30 -18.64 -20.43 18.73
C LYS A 30 -17.95 -20.05 20.03
N ALA A 31 -16.98 -20.84 20.51
CA ALA A 31 -16.26 -20.52 21.75
C ALA A 31 -15.50 -19.18 21.64
N LEU A 32 -14.85 -18.94 20.50
CA LEU A 32 -14.18 -17.67 20.21
C LEU A 32 -15.17 -16.50 20.07
N LEU A 33 -16.27 -16.70 19.34
CA LEU A 33 -17.32 -15.69 19.12
C LEU A 33 -17.99 -15.26 20.44
N ILE A 34 -18.30 -16.21 21.33
CA ILE A 34 -18.88 -15.94 22.65
C ILE A 34 -17.87 -15.15 23.51
N SER A 35 -16.63 -15.61 23.60
CA SER A 35 -15.58 -14.90 24.37
C SER A 35 -15.31 -13.48 23.85
N LEU A 36 -15.47 -13.26 22.54
CA LEU A 36 -15.35 -11.94 21.91
C LEU A 36 -16.56 -11.04 22.21
N MET A 37 -17.78 -11.59 22.24
CA MET A 37 -18.99 -10.89 22.70
C MET A 37 -18.92 -10.51 24.18
N ASP A 38 -18.58 -11.46 25.06
CA ASP A 38 -18.41 -11.22 26.51
C ASP A 38 -17.43 -10.07 26.78
N TRP A 39 -16.32 -10.02 26.02
CA TRP A 39 -15.36 -8.94 26.10
C TRP A 39 -15.92 -7.60 25.62
N LEU A 40 -16.64 -7.57 24.49
CA LEU A 40 -17.23 -6.35 23.94
C LEU A 40 -18.31 -5.77 24.88
N GLU A 41 -19.17 -6.62 25.46
CA GLU A 41 -20.16 -6.20 26.46
C GLU A 41 -19.49 -5.67 27.74
N THR A 42 -18.53 -6.42 28.28
CA THR A 42 -17.76 -6.00 29.47
C THR A 42 -17.04 -4.67 29.22
N PHE A 43 -16.46 -4.49 28.03
CA PHE A 43 -15.76 -3.28 27.64
C PHE A 43 -16.72 -2.10 27.48
N LYS A 44 -17.87 -2.27 26.81
CA LYS A 44 -18.88 -1.21 26.64
C LYS A 44 -19.48 -0.80 28.00
N LYS A 45 -19.68 -1.75 28.92
CA LYS A 45 -20.09 -1.47 30.31
C LYS A 45 -19.05 -0.70 31.12
N ASN A 46 -17.76 -1.00 30.92
CA ASN A 46 -16.65 -0.31 31.61
C ASN A 46 -16.30 1.06 30.99
N ASN A 47 -16.83 1.37 29.79
CA ASN A 47 -16.63 2.63 29.08
C ASN A 47 -17.98 3.31 28.75
N ASP A 48 -18.97 3.15 29.64
CA ASP A 48 -20.32 3.72 29.54
C ASP A 48 -20.34 5.23 29.24
N LYS A 49 -19.37 5.95 29.80
CA LYS A 49 -19.17 7.41 29.66
C LYS A 49 -18.34 7.82 28.44
N ASN A 50 -17.91 6.88 27.60
CA ASN A 50 -17.24 7.23 26.35
C ASN A 50 -18.23 7.17 25.17
N GLU A 51 -18.53 8.34 24.62
CA GLU A 51 -19.44 8.48 23.48
C GLU A 51 -18.97 7.67 22.27
N SER A 52 -17.65 7.61 22.02
CA SER A 52 -17.01 6.80 20.96
C SER A 52 -17.25 5.29 21.07
N VAL A 53 -17.79 4.80 22.19
CA VAL A 53 -18.05 3.37 22.48
C VAL A 53 -19.56 3.11 22.64
N THR A 54 -20.33 4.14 23.03
CA THR A 54 -21.78 4.04 23.20
C THR A 54 -22.59 4.46 21.97
N SER A 55 -22.10 5.43 21.19
CA SER A 55 -22.72 6.00 19.99
C SER A 55 -21.94 5.62 18.73
N ASP A 56 -22.61 4.98 17.77
CA ASP A 56 -22.00 4.48 16.54
C ASP A 56 -21.48 5.64 15.65
N VAL A 57 -22.17 6.79 15.64
CA VAL A 57 -21.74 7.99 14.89
C VAL A 57 -20.45 8.58 15.46
N ALA A 58 -20.29 8.60 16.79
CA ALA A 58 -19.06 9.06 17.42
C ALA A 58 -17.92 8.05 17.24
N GLY A 59 -18.21 6.75 17.31
CA GLY A 59 -17.26 5.68 17.01
C GLY A 59 -16.73 5.76 15.59
N GLN A 60 -17.61 5.94 14.60
CA GLN A 60 -17.23 6.15 13.21
C GLN A 60 -16.32 7.37 13.07
N ALA A 61 -16.74 8.54 13.56
CA ALA A 61 -15.97 9.78 13.41
C ALA A 61 -14.56 9.70 14.03
N VAL A 62 -14.37 8.93 15.10
CA VAL A 62 -13.04 8.66 15.67
C VAL A 62 -12.20 7.76 14.74
N VAL A 63 -12.75 6.63 14.28
CA VAL A 63 -12.01 5.69 13.40
C VAL A 63 -11.67 6.33 12.05
N GLU A 64 -12.61 7.06 11.46
CA GLU A 64 -12.48 7.77 10.18
C GLU A 64 -11.39 8.85 10.23
N ASN A 65 -11.40 9.68 11.29
CA ASN A 65 -10.39 10.71 11.52
C ASN A 65 -8.98 10.12 11.73
N GLU A 66 -8.85 9.00 12.46
CA GLU A 66 -7.56 8.30 12.60
C GLU A 66 -7.13 7.63 11.28
N ALA A 67 -8.05 7.05 10.52
CA ALA A 67 -7.77 6.45 9.21
C ALA A 67 -7.22 7.48 8.22
N HIS A 68 -7.88 8.64 8.10
CA HIS A 68 -7.41 9.74 7.25
C HIS A 68 -6.07 10.33 7.71
N LYS A 69 -5.77 10.41 9.01
CA LYS A 69 -4.43 10.84 9.50
C LYS A 69 -3.34 9.87 9.07
N VAL A 70 -3.54 8.57 9.29
CA VAL A 70 -2.56 7.53 8.92
C VAL A 70 -2.38 7.48 7.40
N PHE A 71 -3.47 7.57 6.64
CA PHE A 71 -3.46 7.65 5.18
C PHE A 71 -2.69 8.89 4.67
N THR A 72 -3.03 10.08 5.17
CA THR A 72 -2.40 11.35 4.74
C THR A 72 -0.92 11.38 5.09
N LYS A 73 -0.52 10.80 6.23
CA LYS A 73 0.90 10.67 6.59
C LYS A 73 1.63 9.70 5.64
N ALA A 74 1.02 8.56 5.30
CA ALA A 74 1.60 7.62 4.35
C ALA A 74 1.74 8.23 2.94
N ASP A 75 0.72 8.93 2.45
CA ASP A 75 0.72 9.56 1.12
C ASP A 75 1.63 10.80 1.07
N SER A 76 1.82 11.51 2.18
CA SER A 76 2.83 12.57 2.32
C SER A 76 4.26 12.02 2.22
N ASP A 77 4.56 10.90 2.89
CA ASP A 77 5.90 10.29 2.86
C ASP A 77 6.17 9.63 1.50
N ASP A 78 5.16 9.06 0.87
CA ASP A 78 5.19 8.51 -0.48
C ASP A 78 5.46 9.57 -1.55
N ARG A 79 4.78 10.72 -1.50
CA ARG A 79 5.05 11.89 -2.36
C ARG A 79 6.46 12.45 -2.14
N ALA A 80 6.94 12.43 -0.91
CA ALA A 80 8.31 12.82 -0.57
C ALA A 80 9.37 11.75 -0.98
N SER A 81 8.98 10.66 -1.65
CA SER A 81 9.84 9.54 -2.05
C SER A 81 10.50 8.79 -0.88
N VAL A 82 9.93 8.86 0.32
CA VAL A 82 10.48 8.28 1.57
C VAL A 82 10.05 6.81 1.70
N PHE A 83 10.49 5.97 0.78
CA PHE A 83 10.08 4.56 0.71
C PHE A 83 10.79 3.70 1.76
N ASN A 84 10.04 3.20 2.74
CA ASN A 84 10.56 2.34 3.80
C ASN A 84 9.48 1.38 4.36
N LYS A 85 9.90 0.45 5.23
CA LYS A 85 9.00 -0.52 5.90
C LYS A 85 7.92 0.14 6.78
N ASN A 86 8.06 1.41 7.18
CA ASN A 86 7.05 2.14 7.95
C ASN A 86 5.94 2.69 7.06
N VAL A 87 6.24 3.26 5.89
CA VAL A 87 5.21 3.73 4.93
C VAL A 87 4.33 2.57 4.44
N VAL A 88 4.93 1.40 4.17
CA VAL A 88 4.18 0.16 3.88
C VAL A 88 3.20 -0.18 5.01
N LYS A 89 3.67 -0.14 6.27
CA LYS A 89 2.82 -0.40 7.45
C LYS A 89 1.72 0.65 7.63
N MET A 90 2.00 1.92 7.36
CA MET A 90 1.00 3.00 7.46
C MET A 90 -0.09 2.84 6.40
N PHE A 91 0.25 2.64 5.12
CA PHE A 91 -0.76 2.35 4.09
C PHE A 91 -1.56 1.08 4.39
N TYR A 92 -0.92 0.00 4.84
CA TYR A 92 -1.63 -1.21 5.27
C TYR A 92 -2.60 -0.93 6.43
N THR A 93 -2.14 -0.18 7.44
CA THR A 93 -2.95 0.18 8.61
C THR A 93 -4.13 1.06 8.23
N ALA A 94 -3.94 2.06 7.37
CA ALA A 94 -5.04 2.86 6.81
C ALA A 94 -6.05 1.98 6.05
N GLY A 95 -5.57 1.07 5.20
CA GLY A 95 -6.42 0.12 4.48
C GLY A 95 -7.27 -0.78 5.38
N VAL A 96 -6.74 -1.17 6.55
CA VAL A 96 -7.47 -1.95 7.58
C VAL A 96 -8.39 -1.07 8.43
N LEU A 97 -8.00 0.18 8.73
CA LEU A 97 -8.90 1.13 9.42
C LEU A 97 -10.13 1.46 8.55
N PHE A 98 -9.94 1.61 7.24
CA PHE A 98 -11.06 1.75 6.30
C PHE A 98 -11.90 0.46 6.12
N ASP A 99 -11.36 -0.73 6.42
CA ASP A 99 -12.21 -1.94 6.57
C ASP A 99 -13.08 -1.84 7.83
N ILE A 100 -12.52 -1.35 8.94
CA ILE A 100 -13.22 -1.27 10.24
C ILE A 100 -14.39 -0.26 10.19
N ILE A 101 -14.37 0.75 9.32
CA ILE A 101 -15.51 1.66 9.11
C ILE A 101 -16.77 0.91 8.63
N GLU A 102 -16.63 -0.24 7.96
CA GLU A 102 -17.73 -1.09 7.47
C GLU A 102 -18.63 -1.65 8.60
N VAL A 103 -18.27 -1.49 9.89
CA VAL A 103 -19.16 -1.85 11.01
C VAL A 103 -20.26 -0.83 11.28
N PHE A 104 -20.04 0.43 10.88
CA PHE A 104 -20.94 1.55 11.17
C PHE A 104 -21.94 1.80 10.03
N GLY A 105 -21.64 1.33 8.81
CA GLY A 105 -22.54 1.45 7.65
C GLY A 105 -21.83 1.17 6.33
N GLU A 106 -22.47 1.57 5.24
CA GLU A 106 -21.86 1.56 3.90
C GLU A 106 -20.77 2.65 3.81
N LEU A 107 -19.64 2.30 3.20
CA LEU A 107 -18.54 3.26 3.00
C LEU A 107 -18.94 4.32 1.96
N THR A 108 -18.53 5.56 2.19
CA THR A 108 -18.58 6.60 1.15
C THR A 108 -17.65 6.23 -0.01
N GLU A 109 -17.95 6.72 -1.22
CA GLU A 109 -17.14 6.45 -2.41
C GLU A 109 -15.68 6.89 -2.24
N GLU A 110 -15.45 8.01 -1.55
CA GLU A 110 -14.11 8.47 -1.20
C GLU A 110 -13.37 7.49 -0.27
N ILE A 111 -14.01 7.03 0.81
CA ILE A 111 -13.41 6.05 1.73
C ILE A 111 -13.15 4.73 1.01
N ALA A 112 -14.05 4.29 0.13
CA ALA A 112 -13.85 3.10 -0.70
C ALA A 112 -12.68 3.24 -1.68
N ALA A 113 -12.49 4.42 -2.28
CA ALA A 113 -11.34 4.73 -3.14
C ALA A 113 -10.02 4.77 -2.34
N GLN A 114 -10.01 5.46 -1.19
CA GLN A 114 -8.83 5.51 -0.30
C GLN A 114 -8.47 4.12 0.25
N ARG A 115 -9.45 3.30 0.66
CA ARG A 115 -9.30 1.87 1.03
C ARG A 115 -8.58 1.08 -0.07
N LYS A 116 -9.04 1.22 -1.32
CA LYS A 116 -8.46 0.52 -2.48
C LYS A 116 -7.03 0.99 -2.77
N TYR A 117 -6.79 2.31 -2.79
CA TYR A 117 -5.46 2.88 -3.02
C TYR A 117 -4.47 2.49 -1.93
N ALA A 118 -4.85 2.59 -0.65
CA ALA A 118 -4.00 2.25 0.49
C ALA A 118 -3.52 0.80 0.44
N LYS A 119 -4.44 -0.15 0.25
CA LYS A 119 -4.09 -1.59 0.16
C LYS A 119 -3.17 -1.89 -1.02
N TRP A 120 -3.49 -1.34 -2.20
CA TRP A 120 -2.65 -1.50 -3.38
C TRP A 120 -1.26 -0.86 -3.21
N LYS A 121 -1.17 0.37 -2.69
CA LYS A 121 0.10 1.10 -2.53
C LYS A 121 1.00 0.44 -1.49
N ALA A 122 0.44 -0.12 -0.42
CA ALA A 122 1.18 -0.96 0.53
C ALA A 122 1.85 -2.16 -0.16
N THR A 123 1.08 -2.94 -0.93
CA THR A 123 1.58 -4.11 -1.68
C THR A 123 2.60 -3.71 -2.75
N TYR A 124 2.36 -2.62 -3.48
CA TYR A 124 3.25 -2.08 -4.50
C TYR A 124 4.61 -1.67 -3.92
N ILE A 125 4.63 -0.80 -2.90
CA ILE A 125 5.87 -0.37 -2.24
C ILE A 125 6.59 -1.58 -1.62
N HIS A 126 5.86 -2.52 -1.00
CA HIS A 126 6.48 -3.73 -0.44
C HIS A 126 7.16 -4.59 -1.52
N LYS A 127 6.50 -4.80 -2.67
CA LYS A 127 7.06 -5.55 -3.80
C LYS A 127 8.32 -4.86 -4.35
N CYS A 128 8.27 -3.56 -4.59
CA CYS A 128 9.42 -2.77 -5.07
C CYS A 128 10.60 -2.81 -4.07
N LEU A 129 10.35 -2.61 -2.78
CA LEU A 129 11.38 -2.75 -1.72
C LEU A 129 11.94 -4.18 -1.59
N LYS A 130 11.24 -5.20 -2.09
CA LYS A 130 11.67 -6.61 -2.12
C LYS A 130 12.40 -6.98 -3.42
N SER A 131 12.10 -6.32 -4.55
CA SER A 131 12.81 -6.47 -5.83
C SER A 131 14.05 -5.59 -5.96
N GLY A 132 14.16 -4.52 -5.15
CA GLY A 132 15.20 -3.50 -5.27
C GLY A 132 14.82 -2.36 -6.24
N GLU A 133 13.60 -2.37 -6.78
CA GLU A 133 13.06 -1.31 -7.61
C GLU A 133 12.66 -0.09 -6.76
N THR A 134 12.89 1.12 -7.24
CA THR A 134 12.38 2.33 -6.57
C THR A 134 10.89 2.52 -6.90
N PRO A 135 9.99 2.60 -5.91
CA PRO A 135 8.57 2.88 -6.16
C PRO A 135 8.34 4.27 -6.79
N VAL A 136 7.25 4.41 -7.53
CA VAL A 136 6.82 5.71 -8.07
C VAL A 136 6.01 6.50 -7.03
N PRO A 137 6.36 7.77 -6.73
CA PRO A 137 5.59 8.65 -5.85
C PRO A 137 4.15 8.88 -6.35
N GLY A 138 3.21 9.09 -5.42
CA GLY A 138 1.80 9.32 -5.71
C GLY A 138 1.46 10.74 -6.18
N PRO A 139 0.25 10.94 -6.75
CA PRO A 139 -0.76 9.93 -7.03
C PRO A 139 -0.55 9.37 -8.44
N VAL A 140 -0.38 8.05 -8.55
CA VAL A 140 -0.35 7.38 -9.86
C VAL A 140 -1.78 7.19 -10.40
N GLY A 141 -1.93 7.27 -11.72
CA GLY A 141 -3.23 7.06 -12.37
C GLY A 141 -3.79 5.65 -12.16
N SER A 142 -5.10 5.48 -12.33
CA SER A 142 -5.82 4.20 -12.19
C SER A 142 -5.27 3.08 -13.07
N GLU A 143 -4.63 3.41 -14.19
CA GLU A 143 -3.88 2.50 -15.08
C GLU A 143 -2.84 1.66 -14.30
N TYR A 144 -2.09 2.28 -13.38
CA TYR A 144 -1.08 1.60 -12.55
C TYR A 144 -1.68 0.66 -11.50
N MET A 145 -2.90 0.94 -11.01
CA MET A 145 -3.59 0.04 -10.07
C MET A 145 -3.94 -1.29 -10.72
N PHE A 146 -4.40 -1.26 -11.97
CA PHE A 146 -4.70 -2.46 -12.74
C PHE A 146 -3.44 -3.24 -13.14
N GLU A 147 -2.36 -2.54 -13.52
CA GLU A 147 -1.14 -3.18 -14.05
C GLU A 147 -0.34 -3.98 -13.00
N PHE A 148 -0.46 -3.66 -11.70
CA PHE A 148 0.10 -4.47 -10.61
C PHE A 148 -0.91 -5.39 -9.91
N GLY A 149 -2.22 -5.22 -10.15
CA GLY A 149 -3.30 -6.06 -9.66
C GLY A 149 -3.66 -5.89 -8.17
N THR A 150 -4.95 -5.85 -7.86
CA THR A 150 -5.46 -5.98 -6.48
C THR A 150 -5.55 -7.47 -6.10
N GLY A 151 -4.40 -8.13 -6.04
CA GLY A 151 -4.31 -9.50 -5.57
C GLY A 151 -4.61 -9.59 -4.08
N ASN A 152 -5.78 -10.13 -3.72
CA ASN A 152 -5.99 -10.71 -2.39
C ASN A 152 -5.15 -11.98 -2.31
N GLN A 153 -3.91 -11.85 -1.84
CA GLN A 153 -3.08 -12.96 -1.41
C GLN A 153 -2.55 -12.69 -0.01
N ASP A 154 -2.49 -13.76 0.77
CA ASP A 154 -2.22 -13.72 2.20
C ASP A 154 -0.81 -13.22 2.49
N TYR A 155 -0.70 -12.23 3.38
CA TYR A 155 0.58 -11.84 3.93
C TYR A 155 0.99 -12.89 4.96
N GLU A 156 1.90 -13.80 4.56
CA GLU A 156 2.61 -14.64 5.52
C GLU A 156 3.32 -13.74 6.54
N THR A 157 2.82 -13.73 7.78
CA THR A 157 3.58 -13.22 8.91
C THR A 157 4.84 -14.06 9.07
N GLU A 158 6.02 -13.43 9.03
CA GLU A 158 7.31 -14.11 9.25
C GLU A 158 7.25 -14.90 10.57
N ASN A 159 7.23 -16.24 10.45
CA ASN A 159 6.92 -17.12 11.58
C ASN A 159 8.13 -17.30 12.51
N THR A 160 8.24 -16.42 13.51
CA THR A 160 9.17 -16.57 14.64
C THR A 160 8.67 -17.67 15.59
N ASN A 161 8.82 -18.93 15.20
CA ASN A 161 8.49 -20.10 16.01
C ASN A 161 9.31 -20.14 17.31
N ASN A 162 8.72 -19.74 18.45
CA ASN A 162 9.11 -20.25 19.77
C ASN A 162 7.95 -20.15 20.77
N PRO A 163 7.39 -21.28 21.26
CA PRO A 163 6.22 -21.25 22.14
C PRO A 163 6.59 -21.08 23.62
N SER A 164 6.43 -19.85 24.14
CA SER A 164 6.50 -19.57 25.59
C SER A 164 5.43 -18.57 26.01
N ILE A 165 4.32 -19.07 26.55
CA ILE A 165 3.28 -18.26 27.18
C ILE A 165 3.80 -17.78 28.54
N SER A 166 4.20 -16.51 28.63
CA SER A 166 4.58 -15.86 29.90
C SER A 166 3.54 -14.81 30.27
N VAL A 167 2.86 -15.05 31.41
CA VAL A 167 1.79 -14.19 31.93
C VAL A 167 2.35 -12.84 32.40
N LEU A 168 1.63 -11.74 32.15
CA LEU A 168 1.96 -10.40 32.66
C LEU A 168 1.68 -10.28 34.17
N PRO A 169 2.67 -9.95 35.02
CA PRO A 169 2.44 -9.44 36.37
C PRO A 169 2.24 -7.90 36.37
N PRO A 170 1.72 -7.31 37.46
CA PRO A 170 1.30 -5.91 37.49
C PRO A 170 2.40 -4.85 37.71
N ILE A 171 1.99 -3.59 37.58
CA ILE A 171 2.79 -2.35 37.51
C ILE A 171 3.61 -2.06 38.78
N SER A 172 4.84 -1.56 38.56
CA SER A 172 5.52 -0.58 39.42
C SER A 172 6.11 0.57 38.56
N LYS A 173 6.23 1.77 39.14
CA LYS A 173 6.92 2.97 38.61
C LYS A 173 8.10 3.32 39.55
N PRO A 174 9.04 4.23 39.23
CA PRO A 174 9.17 5.09 38.03
C PRO A 174 10.58 4.96 37.35
N ASP A 175 10.96 5.71 36.32
CA ASP A 175 10.17 6.67 35.51
C ASP A 175 10.15 6.31 34.01
N ASP A 176 10.81 6.92 33.00
CA ASP A 176 11.56 8.18 32.88
C ASP A 176 11.41 8.78 31.46
N VAL A 177 11.67 10.08 31.29
CA VAL A 177 11.12 10.88 30.19
C VAL A 177 12.14 11.22 29.10
N VAL A 178 11.89 10.70 27.89
CA VAL A 178 12.49 11.22 26.64
C VAL A 178 11.40 11.87 25.80
N GLY A 179 11.46 13.19 25.66
CA GLY A 179 10.45 14.01 24.99
C GLY A 179 10.60 14.05 23.46
N PHE A 180 9.46 14.24 22.78
CA PHE A 180 9.40 14.55 21.35
C PHE A 180 9.38 16.07 21.15
N SER A 181 10.41 16.60 20.48
CA SER A 181 10.50 18.02 20.07
C SER A 181 11.09 18.12 18.67
N GLY A 182 10.48 18.91 17.79
CA GLY A 182 11.02 19.24 16.47
C GLY A 182 11.92 20.48 16.50
N LEU A 183 12.40 20.91 15.33
CA LEU A 183 13.07 22.20 15.12
C LEU A 183 13.00 22.61 13.63
N ASP A 184 13.03 23.92 13.39
CA ASP A 184 12.72 24.54 12.09
C ASP A 184 13.95 25.07 11.33
N ASN A 185 13.77 25.19 10.00
CA ASN A 185 14.36 26.15 9.04
C ASN A 185 15.73 26.85 9.29
N ASN A 186 16.59 26.73 8.26
CA ASN A 186 17.56 27.73 7.76
C ASN A 186 18.66 28.30 8.69
N THR A 187 19.92 28.19 8.23
CA THR A 187 20.72 29.34 7.75
C THR A 187 22.02 28.87 7.06
N TYR A 188 22.51 29.68 6.13
CA TYR A 188 23.73 29.50 5.32
C TYR A 188 25.01 29.14 6.10
N SER A 189 25.88 28.33 5.47
CA SER A 189 27.34 28.47 5.55
C SER A 189 28.04 27.81 4.37
N HIS A 190 29.08 28.47 3.85
CA HIS A 190 29.99 27.97 2.82
C HIS A 190 31.43 28.29 3.27
N PRO A 191 32.40 27.39 3.04
CA PRO A 191 33.65 27.88 2.48
C PRO A 191 34.35 26.92 1.49
N GLN A 192 34.64 27.45 0.30
CA GLN A 192 35.91 27.41 -0.44
C GLN A 192 36.66 26.07 -0.63
N THR A 193 36.54 25.56 -1.85
CA THR A 193 37.64 25.32 -2.82
C THR A 193 39.07 25.04 -2.32
N SER A 194 39.63 23.91 -2.75
CA SER A 194 41.04 23.78 -3.11
C SER A 194 41.20 22.88 -4.35
N GLN A 195 42.30 23.01 -5.10
CA GLN A 195 42.52 22.39 -6.42
C GLN A 195 43.78 21.50 -6.42
N SER A 196 43.79 20.39 -7.17
CA SER A 196 44.89 20.02 -8.09
C SER A 196 44.65 18.73 -8.91
N ILE A 197 44.49 18.91 -10.22
CA ILE A 197 45.20 18.26 -11.34
C ILE A 197 45.78 16.84 -11.09
N ASN A 198 45.25 15.84 -11.80
CA ASN A 198 46.03 15.10 -12.82
C ASN A 198 45.14 14.20 -13.72
N ASN A 199 45.57 14.04 -14.98
CA ASN A 199 45.00 13.07 -15.93
C ASN A 199 45.78 11.74 -15.86
N SER A 200 45.13 10.61 -16.19
CA SER A 200 45.55 9.73 -17.29
C SER A 200 44.72 8.43 -17.39
N ASP A 201 44.61 7.92 -18.62
CA ASP A 201 44.40 6.54 -19.06
C ASP A 201 43.19 5.69 -18.59
N LEU A 202 42.32 5.40 -19.57
CA LEU A 202 41.63 4.11 -19.74
C LEU A 202 42.59 3.15 -20.48
N PRO A 203 42.51 1.81 -20.33
CA PRO A 203 41.55 1.07 -21.17
C PRO A 203 40.98 -0.25 -20.60
N SER A 204 39.93 -0.75 -21.27
CA SER A 204 39.53 -2.17 -21.39
C SER A 204 39.12 -2.96 -20.13
N ASN A 205 37.80 -3.11 -19.95
CA ASN A 205 37.19 -4.20 -19.17
C ASN A 205 36.73 -5.34 -20.11
N PRO A 206 36.83 -6.63 -19.73
CA PRO A 206 36.43 -7.75 -20.60
C PRO A 206 34.94 -7.83 -20.93
N GLU A 207 34.65 -8.48 -22.06
CA GLU A 207 33.33 -8.61 -22.69
C GLU A 207 32.44 -9.65 -22.00
N VAL A 208 31.19 -9.29 -21.69
CA VAL A 208 30.18 -10.22 -21.16
C VAL A 208 29.07 -10.42 -22.19
N ARG A 209 28.97 -11.66 -22.68
CA ARG A 209 28.11 -12.10 -23.79
C ARG A 209 26.61 -12.14 -23.39
N PRO A 210 25.69 -11.53 -24.16
CA PRO A 210 24.26 -11.67 -23.93
C PRO A 210 23.71 -13.04 -24.39
N SER A 211 22.63 -13.48 -23.74
CA SER A 211 21.88 -14.71 -24.07
C SER A 211 20.87 -14.45 -25.21
N PRO A 212 20.54 -15.42 -26.08
CA PRO A 212 19.72 -15.17 -27.27
C PRO A 212 18.25 -14.90 -26.96
N ALA A 213 17.67 -13.90 -27.61
CA ALA A 213 16.24 -13.58 -27.58
C ALA A 213 15.43 -14.47 -28.55
N PRO A 214 14.13 -14.70 -28.32
CA PRO A 214 13.27 -15.47 -29.21
C PRO A 214 13.01 -14.72 -30.54
N THR A 215 13.55 -15.25 -31.64
CA THR A 215 13.41 -14.66 -32.98
C THR A 215 12.03 -14.94 -33.58
N SER A 216 11.36 -13.89 -34.07
CA SER A 216 10.11 -14.02 -34.84
C SER A 216 10.38 -14.14 -36.35
N ALA A 217 9.45 -14.76 -37.09
CA ALA A 217 9.67 -15.24 -38.47
C ALA A 217 10.00 -14.17 -39.53
N THR A 218 9.91 -12.88 -39.20
CA THR A 218 10.16 -11.74 -40.10
C THR A 218 11.58 -11.15 -39.99
N GLY A 219 12.46 -11.74 -39.16
CA GLY A 219 13.88 -11.34 -39.09
C GLY A 219 14.20 -10.06 -38.30
N VAL A 220 13.19 -9.44 -37.68
CA VAL A 220 13.37 -8.30 -36.76
C VAL A 220 13.63 -8.80 -35.34
N ILE A 221 14.59 -8.19 -34.64
CA ILE A 221 14.82 -8.42 -33.21
C ILE A 221 13.80 -7.59 -32.42
N LEU A 222 12.67 -8.20 -32.04
CA LEU A 222 11.72 -7.56 -31.13
C LEU A 222 12.29 -7.53 -29.71
N THR A 223 12.52 -6.33 -29.17
CA THR A 223 12.87 -6.18 -27.76
C THR A 223 11.64 -6.39 -26.86
N PRO A 224 11.82 -6.73 -25.57
CA PRO A 224 10.71 -6.75 -24.60
C PRO A 224 9.98 -5.40 -24.49
N GLU A 225 10.70 -4.30 -24.78
CA GLU A 225 10.15 -2.95 -24.84
C GLU A 225 9.18 -2.77 -26.03
N CYS A 226 9.49 -3.30 -27.22
CA CYS A 226 8.57 -3.27 -28.37
C CYS A 226 7.24 -3.96 -28.03
N TYR A 227 7.28 -5.15 -27.39
CA TYR A 227 6.08 -5.84 -26.94
C TYR A 227 5.31 -5.04 -25.88
N SER A 228 6.00 -4.51 -24.87
CA SER A 228 5.40 -3.68 -23.81
C SER A 228 4.71 -2.44 -24.37
N LYS A 229 5.34 -1.74 -25.32
CA LYS A 229 4.79 -0.53 -25.95
C LYS A 229 3.64 -0.85 -26.92
N ALA A 230 3.70 -1.97 -27.64
CA ALA A 230 2.59 -2.45 -28.46
C ALA A 230 1.36 -2.84 -27.61
N GLN A 231 1.55 -3.51 -26.47
CA GLN A 231 0.48 -3.82 -25.52
C GLN A 231 -0.21 -2.55 -25.00
N LYS A 232 0.54 -1.47 -24.71
CA LYS A 232 -0.04 -0.18 -24.32
C LYS A 232 -0.89 0.46 -25.42
N TYR A 233 -0.45 0.43 -26.67
CA TYR A 233 -1.28 0.90 -27.79
C TYR A 233 -2.55 0.06 -27.98
N CYS A 234 -2.52 -1.26 -27.76
CA CYS A 234 -3.74 -2.08 -27.76
C CYS A 234 -4.72 -1.67 -26.63
N LYS A 235 -4.22 -1.32 -25.44
CA LYS A 235 -5.06 -0.76 -24.35
C LYS A 235 -5.68 0.59 -24.75
N TYR A 236 -4.88 1.52 -25.28
CA TYR A 236 -5.37 2.84 -25.69
C TYR A 236 -6.37 2.77 -26.84
N ALA A 237 -6.22 1.80 -27.76
CA ALA A 237 -7.22 1.53 -28.78
C ALA A 237 -8.55 1.05 -28.16
N SER A 238 -8.52 0.19 -27.14
CA SER A 238 -9.72 -0.23 -26.40
C SER A 238 -10.43 0.98 -25.78
N SER A 239 -9.72 1.80 -25.02
CA SER A 239 -10.32 3.00 -24.40
C SER A 239 -10.81 4.01 -25.42
N SER A 240 -10.19 4.11 -26.60
CA SER A 240 -10.69 4.99 -27.67
C SER A 240 -12.03 4.48 -28.24
N MET A 241 -12.22 3.15 -28.31
CA MET A 241 -13.51 2.55 -28.70
C MET A 241 -14.58 2.73 -27.62
N ASP A 242 -14.22 2.72 -26.33
CA ASP A 242 -15.16 3.01 -25.22
C ASP A 242 -15.72 4.45 -25.27
N TYR A 243 -15.04 5.38 -25.96
CA TYR A 243 -15.49 6.75 -26.23
C TYR A 243 -15.95 6.96 -27.70
N GLU A 244 -16.20 5.89 -28.45
CA GLU A 244 -16.59 5.88 -29.88
C GLU A 244 -15.59 6.55 -30.86
N ASP A 245 -14.38 6.93 -30.42
CA ASP A 245 -13.33 7.49 -31.26
C ASP A 245 -12.59 6.40 -32.07
N SER A 246 -13.27 5.96 -33.11
CA SER A 246 -12.76 5.02 -34.10
C SER A 246 -11.49 5.49 -34.82
N ALA A 247 -11.29 6.81 -35.00
CA ALA A 247 -10.12 7.35 -35.70
C ALA A 247 -8.85 7.21 -34.85
N THR A 248 -8.93 7.59 -33.57
CA THR A 248 -7.83 7.43 -32.61
C THR A 248 -7.58 5.95 -32.31
N ALA A 249 -8.63 5.12 -32.23
CA ALA A 249 -8.48 3.67 -32.06
C ALA A 249 -7.66 3.02 -33.19
N ILE A 250 -8.00 3.31 -34.46
CA ILE A 250 -7.25 2.83 -35.64
C ILE A 250 -5.80 3.34 -35.62
N GLY A 251 -5.58 4.60 -35.22
CA GLY A 251 -4.25 5.18 -35.06
C GLY A 251 -3.38 4.42 -34.06
N TYR A 252 -3.92 4.03 -32.91
CA TYR A 252 -3.19 3.22 -31.92
C TYR A 252 -2.95 1.78 -32.39
N LEU A 253 -3.93 1.10 -32.98
CA LEU A 253 -3.74 -0.25 -33.52
C LEU A 253 -2.66 -0.30 -34.61
N THR A 254 -2.60 0.73 -35.46
CA THR A 254 -1.55 0.86 -36.49
C THR A 254 -0.16 1.01 -35.86
N LYS A 255 -0.02 1.78 -34.78
CA LYS A 255 1.25 1.93 -34.04
C LYS A 255 1.66 0.65 -33.31
N ALA A 256 0.71 -0.13 -32.78
CA ALA A 256 0.97 -1.45 -32.22
C ALA A 256 1.51 -2.41 -33.29
N LEU A 257 0.86 -2.46 -34.46
CA LEU A 257 1.27 -3.30 -35.59
C LEU A 257 2.66 -2.89 -36.13
N ASN A 258 2.94 -1.59 -36.24
CA ASN A 258 4.26 -1.10 -36.65
C ASN A 258 5.36 -1.52 -35.68
N LEU A 259 5.16 -1.42 -34.37
CA LEU A 259 6.16 -1.90 -33.39
C LEU A 259 6.41 -3.41 -33.49
N LEU A 260 5.35 -4.21 -33.66
CA LEU A 260 5.45 -5.67 -33.76
C LEU A 260 5.99 -6.17 -35.11
N THR A 261 5.97 -5.34 -36.15
CA THR A 261 6.40 -5.72 -37.52
C THR A 261 7.74 -5.09 -37.92
N LEU A 262 8.02 -3.86 -37.48
CA LEU A 262 9.14 -3.03 -37.91
C LEU A 262 10.11 -2.68 -36.78
N GLY A 263 9.78 -2.99 -35.51
CA GLY A 263 10.61 -2.67 -34.34
C GLY A 263 10.67 -1.18 -33.97
N ARG A 264 9.87 -0.32 -34.61
CA ARG A 264 9.84 1.13 -34.41
C ARG A 264 8.43 1.70 -34.58
N GLU A 265 8.16 2.82 -33.92
CA GLU A 265 6.98 3.62 -34.25
C GLU A 265 7.24 4.46 -35.51
N ASN A 266 6.16 4.83 -36.19
CA ASN A 266 6.15 5.57 -37.45
C ASN A 266 4.78 6.27 -37.59
#